data_AF-A0A958BZW6-F1
#
_entry.id   AF-A0A958BZW6-F1
#
_cell.length_a   1.000
_cell.length_b   1.000
_cell.length_c   1.000
_cell.angle_alpha   90.00
_cell.angle_beta   90.00
_cell.angle_gamma   90.00
#
_symmetry.space_group_name_H-M   'P 1'
#
loop_
_entity.id
_entity.type
_entity.pdbx_description
1 polymer ?
#
loop_
_entity_poly.entity_id
_entity_poly.type
_entity_poly.pdbx_seq_one_letter_code
_entity_poly.pdbx_strand_id
1 'polypeptide(L)'
;RAYLPGFEQLRSPFRLAAFVQIHLALLAGFGLWNLERWGSKWAERGQLIIVPITIAALIEMVALPLPLEPLPPLPTAAAWQNWLNQQDNQPEIVMLPFAASPGVVDFEPTTIWMLENRTFQGRMVNGYSGFFPPGHAPLREEMSRFPTDAGLDMLRELGVDYIVVHNLLLDRKSKEKIENLLPLIYHDQRNNISIYTLN
;
A
#
# COMPACT_ATOMS: atom_id res chain seq x y z
N ARG A 1 10.01 -23.98 -12.46
CA ARG A 1 10.01 -23.74 -11.01
C ARG A 1 9.22 -24.87 -10.37
N ALA A 2 9.77 -25.58 -9.38
CA ALA A 2 9.09 -26.71 -8.75
C ALA A 2 7.94 -26.18 -7.88
N TYR A 3 6.71 -26.58 -8.21
CA TYR A 3 5.49 -26.22 -7.49
C TYR A 3 5.28 -27.24 -6.37
N LEU A 4 5.30 -26.78 -5.12
CA LEU A 4 4.80 -27.58 -4.00
C LEU A 4 3.28 -27.37 -3.93
N PRO A 5 2.45 -28.37 -4.28
CA PRO A 5 1.00 -28.23 -4.24
C PRO A 5 0.55 -27.87 -2.82
N GLY A 6 -0.36 -26.89 -2.71
CA GLY A 6 -0.86 -26.36 -1.43
C GLY A 6 -0.16 -25.09 -0.93
N PHE A 7 0.97 -24.68 -1.52
CA PHE A 7 1.69 -23.45 -1.14
C PHE A 7 1.49 -22.28 -2.11
N GLU A 8 0.70 -22.45 -3.17
CA GLU A 8 0.45 -21.42 -4.19
C GLU A 8 -0.23 -20.15 -3.64
N GLN A 9 -0.98 -20.29 -2.55
CA GLN A 9 -1.68 -19.17 -1.89
C GLN A 9 -0.89 -18.56 -0.72
N LEU A 10 0.28 -19.10 -0.37
CA LEU A 10 1.09 -18.58 0.72
C LEU A 10 1.80 -17.28 0.27
N ARG A 11 1.07 -16.15 0.35
CA ARG A 11 1.57 -14.82 -0.09
C ARG A 11 2.80 -14.32 0.68
N SER A 12 3.04 -14.84 1.88
CA SER A 12 4.21 -14.47 2.68
C SER A 12 4.65 -15.62 3.58
N PRO A 13 5.83 -16.23 3.36
CA PRO A 13 6.37 -17.26 4.25
C PRO A 13 6.67 -16.71 5.65
N PHE A 14 6.83 -15.38 5.80
CA PHE A 14 7.02 -14.74 7.10
C PHE A 14 5.86 -14.96 8.06
N ARG A 15 4.64 -15.24 7.58
CA ARG A 15 3.52 -15.59 8.47
C ARG A 15 3.76 -16.90 9.23
N LEU A 16 4.58 -17.80 8.70
CA LEU A 16 4.99 -19.02 9.41
C LEU A 16 5.92 -18.73 10.58
N ALA A 17 6.61 -17.57 10.58
CA ALA A 17 7.51 -17.19 11.67
C ALA A 17 6.76 -17.07 13.00
N ALA A 18 5.52 -16.57 13.00
CA ALA A 18 4.71 -16.50 14.21
C ALA A 18 4.45 -17.89 14.82
N PHE A 19 4.17 -18.89 13.99
CA PHE A 19 4.01 -20.27 14.47
C PHE A 19 5.32 -20.80 15.05
N VAL A 20 6.46 -20.61 14.37
CA VAL A 20 7.77 -21.03 14.87
C VAL A 20 8.08 -20.35 16.21
N GLN A 21 7.84 -19.05 16.33
CA GLN A 21 8.04 -18.28 17.55
C GLN A 21 7.20 -18.81 18.71
N ILE A 22 5.92 -19.13 18.49
CA ILE A 22 5.05 -19.72 19.52
C ILE A 22 5.60 -21.07 19.99
N HIS A 23 6.01 -21.95 19.06
CA HIS A 23 6.55 -23.26 19.42
C HIS A 23 7.87 -23.13 20.19
N LEU A 24 8.75 -22.21 19.79
CA LEU A 24 9.99 -21.94 20.52
C LEU A 24 9.72 -21.39 21.93
N ALA A 25 8.75 -20.49 22.09
CA ALA A 25 8.36 -19.98 23.41
C ALA A 25 7.81 -21.09 24.32
N LEU A 26 6.99 -22.00 23.77
CA LEU A 26 6.50 -23.18 24.49
C LEU A 26 7.65 -24.10 24.90
N LEU A 27 8.56 -24.44 23.97
CA LEU A 27 9.72 -25.28 24.25
C LEU A 27 10.65 -24.65 25.30
N ALA A 28 10.87 -23.33 25.24
CA ALA A 28 11.62 -22.60 26.25
C ALA A 28 10.95 -22.70 27.64
N GLY A 29 9.62 -22.51 27.72
CA GLY A 29 8.86 -22.68 28.94
C GLY A 29 8.94 -24.10 29.52
N PHE A 30 8.80 -25.13 28.67
CA PHE A 30 8.98 -26.53 29.09
C PHE A 30 10.41 -26.83 29.54
N GLY A 31 11.42 -26.26 28.87
CA GLY A 31 12.82 -26.40 29.26
C GLY A 31 13.09 -25.82 30.65
N LEU A 32 12.59 -24.61 30.92
CA LEU A 32 12.70 -23.98 32.23
C LEU A 32 11.97 -24.77 33.34
N TRP A 33 10.76 -25.25 33.06
CA TRP A 33 9.99 -26.05 34.01
C TRP A 33 10.70 -27.37 34.39
N ASN A 34 11.31 -28.04 33.41
CA ASN A 34 12.06 -29.28 33.66
C ASN A 34 13.38 -29.02 34.41
N LEU A 35 14.09 -27.92 34.10
CA LEU A 35 15.33 -27.54 34.79
C LEU A 35 15.10 -27.26 36.29
N GLU A 36 13.99 -26.63 36.64
CA GLU A 36 13.61 -26.40 38.05
C GLU A 36 13.35 -27.71 38.79
N ARG A 37 12.72 -28.70 38.12
CA ARG A 37 12.41 -30.01 38.71
C ARG A 37 13.61 -30.94 38.86
N TRP A 38 14.64 -30.83 38.01
CA TRP A 38 15.75 -31.79 37.95
C TRP A 38 16.94 -31.51 38.86
N GLY A 39 17.03 -30.38 39.56
CA GLY A 39 18.27 -30.06 40.29
C GLY A 39 18.16 -29.17 41.52
N SER A 40 17.80 -29.76 42.67
CA SER A 40 17.76 -29.11 44.00
C SER A 40 19.08 -28.48 44.51
N LYS A 41 20.20 -28.52 43.74
CA LYS A 41 21.48 -27.86 44.09
C LYS A 41 22.01 -26.91 43.01
N TRP A 42 21.55 -27.06 41.77
CA TRP A 42 21.85 -26.15 40.66
C TRP A 42 20.73 -25.13 40.43
N ALA A 43 19.56 -25.32 41.04
CA ALA A 43 18.43 -24.41 40.95
C ALA A 43 18.77 -23.00 41.45
N GLU A 44 19.37 -22.84 42.64
CA GLU A 44 19.69 -21.51 43.18
C GLU A 44 20.74 -20.75 42.34
N ARG A 45 21.82 -21.43 41.90
CA ARG A 45 22.85 -20.81 41.06
C ARG A 45 22.41 -20.66 39.61
N GLY A 46 21.57 -21.56 39.12
CA GLY A 46 20.99 -21.55 37.78
C GLY A 46 19.96 -20.44 37.60
N GLN A 47 19.22 -20.08 38.65
CA GLN A 47 18.32 -18.93 38.65
C GLN A 47 19.05 -17.62 38.32
N LEU A 48 20.31 -17.46 38.76
CA LEU A 48 21.14 -16.29 38.43
C LEU A 48 21.46 -16.16 36.94
N ILE A 49 21.26 -17.22 36.14
CA ILE A 49 21.48 -17.24 34.68
C ILE A 49 20.15 -17.31 33.93
N ILE A 50 19.22 -18.14 34.40
CA ILE A 50 17.90 -18.33 33.80
C ILE A 50 17.07 -17.04 33.81
N VAL A 51 17.05 -16.35 34.95
CA VAL A 51 16.28 -15.10 35.12
C VAL A 51 16.76 -14.02 34.15
N PRO A 52 18.06 -13.65 34.09
CA PRO A 52 18.51 -12.62 33.15
C PRO A 52 18.35 -13.03 31.68
N ILE A 53 18.54 -14.31 31.31
CA ILE A 53 18.29 -14.76 29.94
C ILE A 53 16.81 -14.62 29.57
N THR A 54 15.90 -15.00 30.49
CA THR A 54 14.46 -14.86 30.28
C THR A 54 14.07 -13.39 30.15
N ILE A 55 14.62 -12.52 31.01
CA ILE A 55 14.40 -11.08 30.94
C ILE A 55 14.93 -10.51 29.61
N ALA A 56 16.13 -10.91 29.19
CA ALA A 56 16.71 -10.47 27.91
C ALA A 56 15.83 -10.91 26.72
N ALA A 57 15.35 -12.15 26.72
CA ALA A 57 14.43 -12.64 25.68
C ALA A 57 13.10 -11.87 25.68
N LEU A 58 12.55 -11.54 26.85
CA LEU A 58 11.34 -10.71 26.95
C LEU A 58 11.59 -9.28 26.44
N ILE A 59 12.75 -8.69 26.75
CA ILE A 59 13.15 -7.36 26.28
C ILE A 59 13.28 -7.35 24.75
N GLU A 60 13.91 -8.36 24.15
CA GLU A 60 14.02 -8.50 22.69
C GLU A 60 12.66 -8.60 22.01
N MET A 61 11.68 -9.21 22.70
CA MET A 61 10.30 -9.36 22.23
C MET A 61 9.42 -8.14 22.52
N VAL A 62 9.93 -7.08 23.17
CA VAL A 62 9.18 -5.84 23.35
C VAL A 62 8.96 -5.21 21.99
N ALA A 63 7.74 -5.39 21.47
CA ALA A 63 7.27 -4.66 20.29
C ALA A 63 7.02 -3.21 20.70
N LEU A 64 8.02 -2.35 20.47
CA LEU A 64 7.80 -0.92 20.56
C LEU A 64 6.76 -0.53 19.50
N PRO A 65 5.72 0.26 19.86
CA PRO A 65 4.75 0.72 18.88
C PRO A 65 5.51 1.47 17.78
N LEU A 66 5.39 0.96 16.56
CA LEU A 66 5.91 1.66 15.39
C LEU A 66 5.19 3.00 15.32
N PRO A 67 5.92 4.12 15.12
CA PRO A 67 5.27 5.39 14.83
C PRO A 67 4.42 5.19 13.59
N LEU A 68 3.11 5.27 13.75
CA LEU A 68 2.17 5.20 12.66
C LEU A 68 2.07 6.59 12.05
N GLU A 69 2.10 6.67 10.73
CA GLU A 69 1.74 7.90 10.04
C GLU A 69 0.27 8.23 10.34
N PRO A 70 -0.04 9.43 10.87
CA PRO A 70 -1.41 9.83 11.09
C PRO A 70 -2.14 9.82 9.76
N LEU A 71 -3.29 9.14 9.74
CA LEU A 71 -4.17 9.20 8.57
C LEU A 71 -4.53 10.67 8.33
N PRO A 72 -4.46 11.16 7.08
CA PRO A 72 -5.03 12.46 6.77
C PRO A 72 -6.49 12.46 7.25
N PRO A 73 -6.94 13.51 7.97
CA PRO A 73 -8.29 13.56 8.48
C PRO A 73 -9.22 13.40 7.28
N LEU A 74 -9.99 12.30 7.27
CA LEU A 74 -11.01 12.03 6.26
C LEU A 74 -11.79 13.32 6.06
N PRO A 75 -11.67 14.03 4.92
CA PRO A 75 -12.74 14.93 4.58
C PRO A 75 -13.96 14.04 4.41
N THR A 76 -15.10 14.48 4.89
CA THR A 76 -16.42 14.03 4.44
C THR A 76 -16.46 14.17 2.92
N ALA A 77 -15.98 13.15 2.19
CA ALA A 77 -15.70 13.16 0.76
C ALA A 77 -15.05 14.46 0.24
N ALA A 78 -13.74 14.42 -0.08
CA ALA A 78 -13.07 15.57 -0.70
C ALA A 78 -13.93 16.10 -1.86
N ALA A 79 -14.03 17.42 -2.03
CA ALA A 79 -15.03 18.05 -2.91
C ALA A 79 -14.99 17.49 -4.34
N TRP A 80 -13.80 17.12 -4.81
CA TRP A 80 -13.58 16.41 -6.07
C TRP A 80 -14.24 15.02 -6.17
N GLN A 81 -14.25 14.23 -5.08
CA GLN A 81 -14.92 12.92 -5.04
C GLN A 81 -16.44 13.08 -5.06
N ASN A 82 -16.96 14.05 -4.31
CA ASN A 82 -18.39 14.38 -4.36
C ASN A 82 -18.82 14.80 -5.77
N TRP A 83 -18.00 15.62 -6.42
CA TRP A 83 -18.24 16.03 -7.80
C TRP A 83 -18.23 14.82 -8.76
N LEU A 84 -17.26 13.91 -8.64
CA LEU A 84 -17.23 12.68 -9.45
C LEU A 84 -18.42 11.75 -9.18
N ASN A 85 -18.88 11.65 -7.94
CA ASN A 85 -20.05 10.84 -7.57
C ASN A 85 -21.39 11.43 -8.04
N GLN A 86 -21.41 12.71 -8.44
CA GLN A 86 -22.60 13.39 -8.96
C GLN A 86 -22.75 13.26 -10.49
N GLN A 87 -21.82 12.60 -11.17
CA GLN A 87 -21.94 12.37 -12.61
C GLN A 87 -23.04 11.34 -12.89
N ASP A 88 -23.71 11.46 -14.05
CA ASP A 88 -24.89 10.65 -14.39
C ASP A 88 -24.61 9.13 -14.37
N ASN A 89 -23.37 8.74 -14.67
CA ASN A 89 -22.86 7.38 -14.57
C ASN A 89 -21.68 7.31 -13.60
N GLN A 90 -21.47 6.13 -13.01
CA GLN A 90 -20.25 5.85 -12.24
C GLN A 90 -19.02 5.94 -13.16
N PRO A 91 -18.17 6.97 -13.00
CA PRO A 91 -17.14 7.21 -13.98
C PRO A 91 -15.97 6.25 -13.82
N GLU A 92 -15.30 5.95 -14.92
CA GLU A 92 -13.99 5.31 -14.95
C GLU A 92 -12.92 6.41 -14.90
N ILE A 93 -12.02 6.36 -13.92
CA ILE A 93 -10.98 7.37 -13.75
C ILE A 93 -9.59 6.76 -13.80
N VAL A 94 -8.62 7.58 -14.21
CA VAL A 94 -7.20 7.35 -13.95
C VAL A 94 -6.68 8.45 -13.04
N MET A 95 -5.85 8.08 -12.07
CA MET A 95 -5.20 9.08 -11.22
C MET A 95 -3.70 9.18 -11.51
N LEU A 96 -3.22 10.41 -11.69
CA LEU A 96 -1.84 10.73 -11.99
C LEU A 96 -1.17 11.46 -10.80
N PRO A 97 0.14 11.25 -10.58
CA PRO A 97 1.05 10.40 -11.36
C PRO A 97 0.97 8.91 -11.00
N PHE A 98 1.47 8.05 -11.88
CA PHE A 98 1.73 6.63 -11.58
C PHE A 98 3.02 6.47 -10.76
N ALA A 99 3.15 5.33 -10.07
CA ALA A 99 4.39 4.96 -9.40
C ALA A 99 5.58 4.91 -10.39
N ALA A 100 6.68 5.57 -10.03
CA ALA A 100 7.85 5.72 -10.90
C ALA A 100 8.49 4.36 -11.25
N SER A 101 8.44 3.40 -10.33
CA SER A 101 8.98 2.05 -10.52
C SER A 101 8.02 0.99 -9.94
N PRO A 102 8.25 -0.31 -10.21
CA PRO A 102 7.48 -1.38 -9.57
C PRO A 102 7.86 -1.61 -8.10
N GLY A 103 8.82 -0.84 -7.55
CA GLY A 103 9.23 -0.92 -6.15
C GLY A 103 8.14 -0.45 -5.19
N VAL A 104 8.01 -1.14 -4.04
CA VAL A 104 6.96 -0.86 -3.04
C VAL A 104 6.99 0.59 -2.53
N VAL A 105 8.19 1.17 -2.40
CA VAL A 105 8.37 2.56 -1.94
C VAL A 105 7.73 3.56 -2.91
N ASP A 106 7.84 3.33 -4.22
CA ASP A 106 7.32 4.26 -5.22
C ASP A 106 5.78 4.25 -5.30
N PHE A 107 5.13 3.25 -4.70
CA PHE A 107 3.67 3.19 -4.56
C PHE A 107 3.15 3.88 -3.30
N GLU A 108 4.01 4.41 -2.43
CA GLU A 108 3.57 5.12 -1.22
C GLU A 108 2.55 6.24 -1.56
N PRO A 109 2.82 7.16 -2.52
CA PRO A 109 1.82 8.16 -2.92
C PRO A 109 0.53 7.51 -3.42
N THR A 110 0.63 6.44 -4.22
CA THR A 110 -0.52 5.65 -4.69
C THR A 110 -1.39 5.15 -3.55
N THR A 111 -0.78 4.60 -2.50
CA THR A 111 -1.53 4.10 -1.34
C THR A 111 -2.18 5.21 -0.54
N ILE A 112 -1.56 6.39 -0.45
CA ILE A 112 -2.11 7.55 0.24
C ILE A 112 -3.38 8.04 -0.46
N TRP A 113 -3.35 8.27 -1.77
CA TRP A 113 -4.57 8.76 -2.44
C TRP A 113 -5.63 7.67 -2.60
N MET A 114 -5.28 6.37 -2.63
CA MET A 114 -6.27 5.29 -2.49
C MET A 114 -7.01 5.34 -1.15
N LEU A 115 -6.29 5.65 -0.07
CA LEU A 115 -6.85 5.81 1.26
C LEU A 115 -7.71 7.09 1.36
N GLU A 116 -7.33 8.15 0.66
CA GLU A 116 -8.15 9.36 0.53
C GLU A 116 -9.39 9.11 -0.33
N ASN A 117 -9.30 8.25 -1.33
CA ASN A 117 -10.35 7.97 -2.31
C ASN A 117 -11.36 6.90 -1.87
N ARG A 118 -11.58 6.75 -0.56
CA ARG A 118 -12.50 5.73 0.00
C ARG A 118 -13.98 6.01 -0.25
N THR A 119 -14.35 7.25 -0.61
CA THR A 119 -15.76 7.64 -0.79
C THR A 119 -16.18 7.73 -2.24
N PHE A 120 -15.23 7.65 -3.18
CA PHE A 120 -15.53 7.57 -4.61
C PHE A 120 -16.19 6.23 -4.95
N GLN A 121 -17.25 6.29 -5.75
CA GLN A 121 -18.11 5.16 -6.09
C GLN A 121 -17.89 4.62 -7.51
N GLY A 122 -17.06 5.30 -8.31
CA GLY A 122 -16.70 4.84 -9.64
C GLY A 122 -15.55 3.83 -9.64
N ARG A 123 -14.97 3.60 -10.82
CA ARG A 123 -13.88 2.63 -11.02
C ARG A 123 -12.59 3.36 -11.32
N MET A 124 -11.47 2.77 -10.89
CA MET A 124 -10.13 3.29 -11.14
C MET A 124 -9.31 2.28 -11.92
N VAL A 125 -8.64 2.74 -12.97
CA VAL A 125 -7.79 1.86 -13.79
C VAL A 125 -6.42 1.59 -13.14
N ASN A 126 -6.03 2.36 -12.13
CA ASN A 126 -4.75 2.23 -11.46
C ASN A 126 -4.85 2.27 -9.92
N GLY A 127 -3.82 1.73 -9.28
CA GLY A 127 -3.74 1.61 -7.83
C GLY A 127 -2.61 0.67 -7.41
N TYR A 128 -2.51 0.41 -6.12
CA TYR A 128 -1.57 -0.54 -5.53
C TYR A 128 -2.30 -1.80 -5.06
N SER A 129 -1.76 -2.97 -5.40
CA SER A 129 -2.34 -4.26 -5.07
C SER A 129 -1.25 -5.33 -4.94
N GLY A 130 -1.51 -6.38 -4.16
CA GLY A 130 -0.67 -7.58 -4.14
C GLY A 130 -0.75 -8.40 -5.44
N PHE A 131 -1.62 -8.02 -6.36
CA PHE A 131 -1.78 -8.60 -7.70
C PHE A 131 -1.97 -7.49 -8.73
N PHE A 132 -1.15 -7.47 -9.77
CA PHE A 132 -1.26 -6.55 -10.89
C PHE A 132 -1.73 -7.30 -12.14
N PRO A 133 -2.80 -6.83 -12.83
CA PRO A 133 -3.31 -7.50 -14.02
C PRO A 133 -2.33 -7.39 -15.20
N PRO A 134 -2.45 -8.29 -16.21
CA PRO A 134 -1.76 -8.13 -17.48
C PRO A 134 -2.08 -6.75 -18.08
N GLY A 135 -1.05 -5.99 -18.48
CA GLY A 135 -1.20 -4.63 -19.02
C GLY A 135 -0.90 -3.50 -18.03
N HIS A 136 -0.89 -3.77 -16.71
CA HIS A 136 -0.56 -2.73 -15.72
C HIS A 136 0.86 -2.16 -15.89
N ALA A 137 1.85 -3.02 -16.17
CA ALA A 137 3.23 -2.57 -16.35
C ALA A 137 3.43 -1.70 -17.62
N PRO A 138 2.93 -2.10 -18.81
CA PRO A 138 2.90 -1.24 -19.99
C PRO A 138 2.16 0.09 -19.75
N LEU A 139 0.99 0.05 -19.11
CA LEU A 139 0.24 1.27 -18.79
C LEU A 139 1.05 2.21 -17.90
N ARG A 140 1.67 1.69 -16.83
CA ARG A 140 2.53 2.49 -15.95
C ARG A 140 3.70 3.13 -16.69
N GLU A 141 4.35 2.38 -17.57
CA GLU A 141 5.45 2.87 -18.39
C GLU A 141 5.02 3.98 -19.35
N GLU A 142 3.85 3.84 -19.98
CA GLU A 142 3.29 4.89 -20.83
C GLU A 142 2.89 6.12 -20.00
N MET A 143 2.24 5.91 -18.86
CA MET A 143 1.81 6.99 -17.96
C MET A 143 2.98 7.78 -17.35
N SER A 144 4.17 7.18 -17.24
CA SER A 144 5.39 7.88 -16.81
C SER A 144 5.84 8.99 -17.77
N ARG A 145 5.41 8.92 -19.04
CA ARG A 145 5.73 9.89 -20.11
C ARG A 145 4.53 10.74 -20.51
N PHE A 146 3.39 10.52 -19.86
CA PHE A 146 2.12 11.18 -20.17
C PHE A 146 2.24 12.71 -20.05
N PRO A 147 1.60 13.49 -20.93
CA PRO A 147 0.69 13.07 -22.00
C PRO A 147 1.42 12.69 -23.30
N THR A 148 0.97 11.59 -23.92
CA THR A 148 1.40 11.06 -25.23
C THR A 148 0.18 10.57 -25.99
N ASP A 149 0.23 10.54 -27.32
CA ASP A 149 -0.87 10.02 -28.15
C ASP A 149 -1.20 8.57 -27.78
N ALA A 150 -0.16 7.72 -27.65
CA ALA A 150 -0.33 6.34 -27.21
C ALA A 150 -0.93 6.22 -25.81
N GLY A 151 -0.54 7.08 -24.87
CA GLY A 151 -1.12 7.12 -23.53
C GLY A 151 -2.59 7.52 -23.53
N LEU A 152 -2.96 8.52 -24.34
CA LEU A 152 -4.37 8.91 -24.52
C LEU A 152 -5.18 7.78 -25.14
N ASP A 153 -4.66 7.10 -26.15
CA ASP A 153 -5.33 5.97 -26.79
C ASP A 153 -5.50 4.79 -25.83
N MET A 154 -4.48 4.45 -25.05
CA MET A 154 -4.58 3.42 -24.00
C MET A 154 -5.66 3.76 -22.97
N LEU A 155 -5.77 5.03 -22.55
CA LEU A 155 -6.80 5.45 -21.60
C LEU A 155 -8.20 5.39 -22.22
N ARG A 156 -8.35 5.74 -23.50
CA ARG A 156 -9.61 5.59 -24.24
C ARG A 156 -10.03 4.13 -24.40
N GLU A 157 -9.08 3.24 -24.72
CA GLU A 157 -9.32 1.79 -24.82
C GLU A 157 -9.76 1.18 -23.48
N LEU A 158 -9.24 1.71 -22.36
CA LEU A 158 -9.65 1.34 -21.02
C LEU A 158 -11.00 1.97 -20.60
N GLY A 159 -11.59 2.82 -21.44
CA GLY A 159 -12.87 3.47 -21.18
C GLY A 159 -12.80 4.55 -20.10
N VAL A 160 -11.64 5.20 -19.92
CA VAL A 160 -11.46 6.27 -18.92
C VAL A 160 -12.25 7.52 -19.33
N ASP A 161 -13.12 7.98 -18.44
CA ASP A 161 -13.90 9.21 -18.60
C ASP A 161 -13.09 10.44 -18.16
N TYR A 162 -12.41 10.32 -17.01
CA TYR A 162 -11.71 11.43 -16.37
C TYR A 162 -10.28 11.11 -15.96
N ILE A 163 -9.41 12.11 -16.15
CA ILE A 163 -8.03 12.10 -15.69
C ILE A 163 -7.94 12.99 -14.46
N VAL A 164 -7.69 12.37 -13.30
CA VAL A 164 -7.54 13.06 -12.02
C VAL A 164 -6.05 13.27 -11.75
N VAL A 165 -5.62 14.51 -11.61
CA VAL A 165 -4.21 14.88 -11.44
C VAL A 165 -3.98 15.43 -10.04
N HIS A 166 -3.06 14.80 -9.31
CA HIS A 166 -2.55 15.34 -8.07
C HIS A 166 -1.45 16.37 -8.34
N ASN A 167 -1.81 17.66 -8.30
CA ASN A 167 -0.97 18.76 -8.79
C ASN A 167 0.37 18.92 -8.07
N LEU A 168 0.47 18.49 -6.80
CA LEU A 168 1.72 18.56 -6.03
C LEU A 168 2.71 17.42 -6.36
N LEU A 169 2.22 16.33 -6.94
CA LEU A 169 3.03 15.14 -7.23
C LEU A 169 3.48 15.09 -8.70
N LEU A 170 2.80 15.81 -9.58
CA LEU A 170 3.12 15.87 -10.99
C LEU A 170 4.20 16.93 -11.26
N ASP A 171 5.14 16.63 -12.15
CA ASP A 171 6.13 17.62 -12.57
C ASP A 171 5.50 18.74 -13.39
N ARG A 172 6.11 19.93 -13.31
CA ARG A 172 5.58 21.15 -13.95
C ARG A 172 5.41 21.00 -15.46
N LYS A 173 6.34 20.32 -16.16
CA LYS A 173 6.29 20.20 -17.62
C LYS A 173 5.14 19.30 -18.05
N SER A 174 4.94 18.17 -17.38
CA SER A 174 3.82 17.28 -17.68
C SER A 174 2.50 17.97 -17.35
N LYS A 175 2.41 18.71 -16.24
CA LYS A 175 1.24 19.51 -15.89
C LYS A 175 0.86 20.52 -16.98
N GLU A 176 1.81 21.34 -17.43
CA GLU A 176 1.57 22.33 -18.49
C GLU A 176 1.11 21.66 -19.81
N LYS A 177 1.64 20.48 -20.14
CA LYS A 177 1.18 19.72 -21.32
C LYS A 177 -0.26 19.23 -21.17
N ILE A 178 -0.61 18.67 -20.01
CA ILE A 178 -1.98 18.19 -19.73
C ILE A 178 -2.96 19.36 -19.82
N GLU A 179 -2.64 20.50 -19.20
CA GLU A 179 -3.50 21.70 -19.23
C GLU A 179 -3.73 22.25 -20.64
N ASN A 180 -2.75 22.11 -21.54
CA ASN A 180 -2.88 22.56 -22.92
C ASN A 180 -3.63 21.56 -23.82
N LEU A 181 -3.58 20.26 -23.50
CA LEU A 181 -4.12 19.20 -24.35
C LEU A 181 -5.54 18.77 -23.95
N LEU A 182 -5.87 18.82 -22.66
CA LEU A 182 -7.10 18.26 -22.12
C LEU A 182 -7.96 19.35 -21.49
N PRO A 183 -9.30 19.33 -21.68
CA PRO A 183 -10.17 20.32 -21.09
C PRO A 183 -10.26 20.11 -19.58
N LEU A 184 -9.93 21.14 -18.80
CA LEU A 184 -10.14 21.16 -17.36
C LEU A 184 -11.64 21.33 -17.09
N ILE A 185 -12.23 20.39 -16.34
CA ILE A 185 -13.66 20.40 -15.99
C ILE A 185 -13.92 20.69 -14.52
N TYR A 186 -12.94 20.40 -13.65
CA TYR A 186 -13.05 20.65 -12.23
C TYR A 186 -11.68 20.84 -11.59
N HIS A 187 -11.60 21.73 -10.59
CA HIS A 187 -10.38 21.98 -9.83
C HIS A 187 -10.69 22.15 -8.34
N ASP A 188 -10.05 21.32 -7.51
CA ASP A 188 -10.12 21.38 -6.05
C ASP A 188 -8.84 22.02 -5.50
N GLN A 189 -8.94 23.30 -5.17
CA GLN A 189 -7.83 24.07 -4.60
C GLN A 189 -7.38 23.53 -3.25
N ARG A 190 -8.31 23.00 -2.45
CA ARG A 190 -8.02 22.54 -1.08
C ARG A 190 -7.17 21.27 -1.11
N ASN A 191 -7.50 20.35 -2.02
CA ASN A 191 -6.82 19.07 -2.16
C ASN A 191 -5.75 19.06 -3.25
N ASN A 192 -5.54 20.20 -3.94
CA ASN A 192 -4.63 20.32 -5.08
C ASN A 192 -4.92 19.26 -6.16
N ILE A 193 -6.20 18.99 -6.42
CA ILE A 193 -6.63 18.04 -7.45
C ILE A 193 -7.19 18.80 -8.65
N SER A 194 -6.79 18.41 -9.86
CA SER A 194 -7.42 18.85 -11.11
C SER A 194 -8.04 17.66 -11.82
N ILE A 195 -9.22 17.83 -12.38
CA ILE A 195 -9.91 16.80 -13.16
C ILE A 195 -10.05 17.30 -14.59
N TYR A 196 -9.61 16.47 -15.54
CA TYR A 196 -9.71 16.71 -16.97
C TYR A 196 -10.61 15.66 -17.61
N THR A 197 -11.33 16.04 -18.67
CA THR A 197 -12.11 15.09 -19.48
C THR A 197 -11.23 14.45 -20.56
N LEU A 198 -11.45 13.16 -20.83
CA LEU A 198 -10.84 12.46 -21.96
C LEU A 198 -11.75 12.43 -23.21
N ASN A 199 -13.03 12.78 -23.04
CA ASN A 199 -14.04 12.94 -24.10
C ASN A 199 -13.89 14.24 -24.88
#